data_AF-A0A950ESM5-F1
#
_entry.id   AF-A0A950ESM5-F1
#
_cell.length_a   1.000
_cell.length_b   1.000
_cell.length_c   1.000
_cell.angle_alpha   90.00
_cell.angle_beta   90.00
_cell.angle_gamma   90.00
#
_symmetry.space_group_name_H-M   'P 1'
#
loop_
_entity.id
_entity.type
_entity.pdbx_description
1 polymer ?
#
loop_
_entity_poly.entity_id
_entity_poly.type
_entity_poly.pdbx_seq_one_letter_code
_entity_poly.pdbx_strand_id
1 'polypeptide(L)' 'VLSRVFDNARVPRWAIEYLVYHEMLHLKYPVKVQRGRRCIHGREFQAEERRFPQLEQAKSFLKTL' A
#
# COMPACT_ATOMS: atom_id res chain seq x y z
N VAL A 1 5.24 2.67 7.26
CA VAL A 1 6.62 2.36 7.76
C VAL A 1 7.21 1.31 6.84
N LEU A 2 8.31 1.63 6.16
CA LEU A 2 9.03 0.69 5.29
C LEU A 2 9.98 -0.16 6.16
N SER A 3 9.81 -1.49 6.12
CA SER A 3 10.65 -2.44 6.88
C SER A 3 11.91 -2.83 6.10
N ARG A 4 13.00 -3.15 6.80
CA ARG A 4 14.26 -3.64 6.20
C ARG A 4 14.12 -4.97 5.44
N VAL A 5 13.02 -5.70 5.63
CA VAL A 5 12.70 -6.92 4.87
C VAL A 5 12.64 -6.64 3.35
N PHE A 6 12.37 -5.39 2.98
CA PHE A 6 12.31 -4.93 1.60
C PHE A 6 13.69 -4.57 0.99
N ASP A 7 14.77 -4.56 1.77
CA ASP A 7 16.12 -4.20 1.30
C ASP A 7 16.87 -5.38 0.63
N ASN A 8 16.22 -6.54 0.49
CA ASN A 8 16.81 -7.73 -0.11
C ASN A 8 16.70 -7.69 -1.64
N ALA A 9 17.79 -7.95 -2.36
CA ALA A 9 17.81 -8.02 -3.84
C ALA A 9 16.85 -9.07 -4.43
N ARG A 10 16.36 -10.01 -3.63
CA ARG A 10 15.33 -10.99 -4.03
C ARG A 10 13.91 -10.40 -4.06
N VAL A 11 13.71 -9.19 -3.52
CA VAL A 11 12.40 -8.53 -3.55
C VAL A 11 12.17 -7.96 -4.94
N PRO A 12 11.08 -8.36 -5.62
CA PRO A 12 10.78 -7.83 -6.94
C PRO A 12 10.56 -6.32 -6.91
N ARG A 13 11.06 -5.61 -7.93
CA ARG A 13 10.96 -4.15 -8.04
C ARG A 13 9.53 -3.62 -7.90
N TRP A 14 8.55 -4.29 -8.51
CA TRP A 14 7.14 -3.90 -8.41
C TRP A 14 6.57 -3.97 -6.99
N ALA A 15 7.14 -4.81 -6.11
CA ALA A 15 6.71 -4.88 -4.71
C ALA A 15 7.14 -3.63 -3.95
N ILE A 16 8.37 -3.15 -4.21
CA ILE A 16 8.90 -1.90 -3.65
C ILE A 16 8.11 -0.71 -4.19
N GLU A 17 7.88 -0.66 -5.50
CA GLU A 17 7.10 0.41 -6.14
C GLU A 17 5.68 0.47 -5.58
N TYR A 18 5.02 -0.69 -5.39
CA TYR A 18 3.71 -0.75 -4.75
C TYR A 18 3.75 -0.24 -3.31
N LEU A 19 4.75 -0.65 -2.53
CA LEU A 19 4.86 -0.26 -1.12
C LEU A 19 5.04 1.25 -0.98
N VAL A 20 5.92 1.85 -1.77
CA VAL A 20 6.11 3.31 -1.82
C VAL A 20 4.82 4.00 -2.26
N TYR A 21 4.17 3.50 -3.32
CA TYR A 21 2.89 4.02 -3.78
C TYR A 21 1.81 3.98 -2.68
N HIS A 22 1.71 2.88 -1.94
CA HIS A 22 0.77 2.71 -0.83
C HIS A 22 1.02 3.70 0.31
N GLU A 23 2.29 3.90 0.70
CA GLU A 23 2.65 4.90 1.72
C GLU A 23 2.37 6.34 1.23
N MET A 24 2.57 6.63 -0.06
CA MET A 24 2.18 7.93 -0.64
C MET A 24 0.66 8.14 -0.60
N LEU A 25 -0.14 7.09 -0.84
CA LEU A 25 -1.59 7.17 -0.70
C LEU A 25 -2.02 7.50 0.73
N HIS A 26 -1.28 7.05 1.74
CA HIS A 26 -1.54 7.43 3.13
C HIS A 26 -1.30 8.91 3.42
N LEU A 27 -0.32 9.53 2.75
CA LEU A 27 -0.09 10.96 2.84
C LEU A 27 -1.19 11.76 2.11
N LYS A 28 -1.62 11.28 0.96
CA LYS A 28 -2.67 11.91 0.15
C LYS A 28 -4.07 11.79 0.76
N TYR A 29 -4.36 10.64 1.38
CA TYR A 29 -5.65 10.34 2.01
C TYR A 29 -5.47 10.20 3.52
N PRO A 30 -5.45 11.32 4.26
CA PRO A 30 -5.28 11.27 5.70
C PRO A 30 -6.43 10.50 6.35
N VAL A 31 -6.14 9.87 7.50
CA VAL A 31 -7.10 9.05 8.24
C VAL A 31 -8.33 9.88 8.61
N LYS A 32 -9.50 9.47 8.12
CA LYS A 32 -10.78 10.12 8.42
C LYS A 32 -11.44 9.39 9.60
N VAL A 33 -12.02 10.12 10.55
CA VAL A 33 -12.86 9.51 11.60
C VAL A 33 -14.31 9.56 11.13
N GLN A 34 -14.93 8.40 10.94
CA GLN A 34 -16.35 8.28 10.59
C GLN A 34 -17.07 7.48 11.68
N ARG A 35 -18.10 8.08 12.29
CA ARG A 35 -18.91 7.47 13.35
C ARG A 35 -18.07 6.89 14.50
N GLY A 36 -17.06 7.65 14.94
CA GLY A 36 -16.14 7.24 16.01
C GLY A 36 -15.10 6.19 15.61
N ARG A 37 -15.11 5.69 14.36
CA ARG A 37 -14.12 4.72 13.85
C ARG A 37 -13.12 5.40 12.91
N ARG A 38 -11.84 5.08 13.07
CA ARG A 38 -10.78 5.53 12.15
C ARG A 38 -10.88 4.73 10.84
N CYS A 39 -11.01 5.43 9.73
CA CYS A 39 -10.99 4.86 8.39
C CYS A 39 -9.68 5.25 7.70
N ILE A 40 -8.78 4.27 7.60
CA ILE A 40 -7.43 4.45 7.05
C ILE A 40 -7.46 4.22 5.53
N HIS A 41 -8.06 3.12 5.07
CA HIS A 41 -8.21 2.79 3.65
C HIS A 41 -9.65 3.04 3.19
N GLY A 42 -10.05 4.32 3.13
CA GLY A 42 -11.38 4.73 2.66
C GLY A 42 -11.63 4.43 1.18
N ARG A 43 -12.84 4.73 0.69
CA ARG A 43 -13.22 4.43 -0.71
C ARG A 43 -12.29 5.07 -1.74
N GLU A 44 -11.91 6.33 -1.53
CA GLU A 44 -11.01 7.08 -2.42
C GLU A 44 -9.60 6.45 -2.43
N PHE A 45 -9.08 6.11 -1.25
CA PHE A 45 -7.81 5.39 -1.11
C PHE A 45 -7.83 4.09 -1.91
N GLN A 46 -8.86 3.25 -1.72
CA GLN A 46 -8.96 1.96 -2.42
C GLN A 46 -9.16 2.12 -3.94
N ALA A 47 -9.84 3.18 -4.37
CA ALA A 47 -10.02 3.48 -5.79
C ALA A 47 -8.69 3.85 -6.46
N GLU A 48 -7.84 4.62 -5.79
CA GLU A 48 -6.51 4.91 -6.30
C GLU A 48 -5.55 3.73 -6.16
N GLU A 49 -5.59 2.99 -5.05
CA GLU A 49 -4.78 1.79 -4.88
C GLU A 49 -4.98 0.81 -6.04
N ARG A 50 -6.23 0.63 -6.50
CA ARG A 50 -6.61 -0.18 -7.66
C ARG A 50 -6.03 0.29 -9.01
N ARG A 51 -5.45 1.49 -9.10
CA ARG A 51 -4.79 1.98 -10.32
C ARG A 51 -3.35 1.50 -10.45
N PHE A 52 -2.77 0.89 -9.41
CA PHE A 52 -1.42 0.35 -9.50
C PHE A 52 -1.39 -0.87 -10.44
N PRO A 53 -0.57 -0.88 -11.51
CA PRO A 53 -0.69 -1.90 -12.56
C PRO A 53 -0.43 -3.34 -12.11
N GLN A 54 0.40 -3.53 -11.08
CA GLN A 54 0.74 -4.85 -10.53
C GLN A 54 0.19 -5.06 -9.11
N LEU A 55 -1.00 -4.51 -8.82
CA LEU A 55 -1.58 -4.51 -7.47
C LEU A 55 -1.70 -5.92 -6.91
N GLU A 56 -2.26 -6.84 -7.69
CA GLU A 56 -2.53 -8.21 -7.22
C GLU A 56 -1.25 -9.00 -7.00
N GLN A 57 -0.26 -8.85 -7.88
CA GLN A 57 1.06 -9.46 -7.71
C GLN A 57 1.76 -8.92 -6.46
N ALA A 58 1.71 -7.60 -6.27
CA ALA A 58 2.25 -6.93 -5.09
C ALA A 58 1.60 -7.42 -3.81
N LYS A 59 0.26 -7.43 -3.75
CA LYS A 59 -0.49 -7.93 -2.59
C LYS A 59 -0.25 -9.40 -2.32
N SER A 60 -0.18 -10.24 -3.36
CA SER A 60 0.10 -11.66 -3.17
C SER A 60 1.49 -11.88 -2.60
N PHE A 61 2.49 -11.17 -3.11
CA PHE A 61 3.86 -11.28 -2.61
C PHE A 61 4.00 -10.78 -1.18
N LEU A 62 3.37 -9.65 -0.84
CA LEU A 62 3.38 -9.12 0.51
C LEU A 62 2.74 -10.06 1.54
N LYS A 63 1.80 -10.93 1.14
CA LYS A 63 1.23 -11.97 2.00
C LYS A 63 2.20 -13.14 2.24
N THR A 64 3.26 -13.27 1.45
CA THR A 64 4.26 -14.34 1.57
C THR A 64 5.50 -13.94 2.38
N LEU A 65 5.60 -12.66 2.76
CA LEU A 65 6.63 -12.12 3.64
C LEU A 65 6.20 -12.21 5.11
#